data_AF-A0A7S2Q1T9-F1
#
_entry.id   AF-A0A7S2Q1T9-F1
#
_cell.length_a   1.000
_cell.length_b   1.000
_cell.length_c   1.000
_cell.angle_alpha   90.00
_cell.angle_beta   90.00
_cell.angle_gamma   90.00
#
_symmetry.space_group_name_H-M   'P 1'
#
loop_
_entity.id
_entity.type
_entity.pdbx_description
1 polymer ?
#
loop_
_entity_poly.entity_id
_entity_poly.type
_entity_poly.pdbx_seq_one_letter_code
_entity_poly.pdbx_strand_id
1 'polypeptide(L)'
;IMFGKRYYVASNLLVACTMMILAATRRIKLVTSFVVAPRTVVAPSLSKLYMSSCDESPPTQEVHISIEYCSGCQWMLRSTWMASEILTTFASDASLSSLSLIPKGPPLSEGGIFRITAKRNNRLGANSEKTTLLWDRKIEGRFPESKEVKQLIRDLVDPGKDLGHSDKQQGDDGSSSKEADCVECKEQQQEKQTLHESIELAIPDIFYEQNRISIEYSTGVVSSPDNCLYRANFYANELLSCAYERNTWWKQYQLDNDDEKTAASAPVVVDKVTLIPNRKLIGTMKIELNEKMTIYDHSKEADDEYIDASRLRKMVIRAITHGDISLSSGEIDIDLLDEEEAEEARKYFGVF
;
A
#
# COMPACT_ATOMS: atom_id res chain seq x y z
N ILE A 1 20.54 83.49 -32.99
CA ILE A 1 21.31 82.52 -33.79
C ILE A 1 22.00 81.54 -32.81
N MET A 2 21.32 80.82 -31.92
CA MET A 2 20.32 79.74 -32.08
C MET A 2 20.77 78.64 -33.05
N PHE A 3 20.97 77.44 -32.50
CA PHE A 3 21.35 76.15 -33.12
C PHE A 3 22.81 75.96 -33.57
N GLY A 4 23.71 75.64 -32.63
CA GLY A 4 25.08 75.24 -33.00
C GLY A 4 25.90 74.46 -31.97
N LYS A 5 25.31 73.99 -30.84
CA LYS A 5 26.10 73.36 -29.76
C LYS A 5 25.35 72.23 -29.01
N ARG A 6 24.74 71.26 -29.72
CA ARG A 6 24.23 70.02 -29.09
C ARG A 6 24.38 68.72 -29.89
N TYR A 7 24.92 68.72 -31.10
CA TYR A 7 25.01 67.51 -31.93
C TYR A 7 26.41 66.87 -32.05
N TYR A 8 27.45 67.42 -31.40
CA TYR A 8 28.82 66.87 -31.51
C TYR A 8 29.24 65.97 -30.33
N VAL A 9 28.46 65.90 -29.25
CA VAL A 9 28.79 65.12 -28.05
C VAL A 9 28.09 63.74 -28.03
N ALA A 10 26.99 63.58 -28.78
CA ALA A 10 26.26 62.30 -28.85
C ALA A 10 26.89 61.28 -29.82
N SER A 11 27.64 61.72 -30.83
CA SER A 11 28.25 60.83 -31.84
C SER A 11 29.56 60.17 -31.37
N ASN A 12 30.28 60.78 -30.42
CA ASN A 12 31.52 60.20 -29.89
C ASN A 12 31.29 59.18 -28.75
N LEU A 13 30.14 59.25 -28.06
CA LEU A 13 29.82 58.28 -27.00
C LEU A 13 29.33 56.94 -27.58
N LEU A 14 28.68 56.96 -28.75
CA LEU A 14 28.23 55.73 -29.44
C LEU A 14 29.38 54.96 -30.11
N VAL A 15 30.43 55.66 -30.58
CA VAL A 15 31.63 55.04 -31.16
C VAL A 15 32.54 54.44 -30.08
N ALA A 16 32.63 55.05 -28.90
CA ALA A 16 33.38 54.49 -27.77
C ALA A 16 32.73 53.20 -27.21
N CYS A 17 31.39 53.14 -27.18
CA CYS A 17 30.67 51.98 -26.66
C CYS A 17 30.73 50.76 -27.62
N THR A 18 30.72 51.01 -28.94
CA THR A 18 30.86 49.95 -29.95
C THR A 18 32.28 49.40 -30.06
N MET A 19 33.31 50.23 -29.83
CA MET A 19 34.71 49.79 -29.79
C MET A 19 35.07 48.94 -28.56
N MET A 20 34.43 49.17 -27.39
CA MET A 20 34.64 48.31 -26.22
C MET A 20 34.01 46.91 -26.37
N ILE A 21 32.87 46.80 -27.07
CA ILE A 21 32.20 45.51 -27.32
C ILE A 21 32.98 44.66 -28.35
N LEU A 22 33.67 45.30 -29.30
CA LEU A 22 34.57 44.62 -30.26
C LEU A 22 35.96 44.27 -29.68
N ALA A 23 36.42 44.94 -28.64
CA ALA A 23 37.68 44.62 -27.95
C ALA A 23 37.53 43.48 -26.93
N ALA A 24 36.36 43.33 -26.29
CA ALA A 24 36.07 42.23 -25.38
C ALA A 24 35.86 40.88 -26.10
N THR A 25 35.46 40.90 -27.37
CA THR A 25 35.28 39.69 -28.21
C THR A 25 36.56 39.24 -28.94
N ARG A 26 37.65 40.03 -28.88
CA ARG A 26 38.96 39.68 -29.48
C ARG A 26 39.98 39.06 -28.52
N ARG A 27 39.67 38.91 -27.22
CA ARG A 27 40.53 38.22 -26.23
C ARG A 27 40.16 36.76 -25.94
N ILE A 28 39.18 36.17 -26.64
CA ILE A 28 38.77 34.75 -26.47
C ILE A 28 38.97 33.93 -27.76
N LYS A 29 39.76 34.41 -28.73
CA LYS A 29 40.01 33.71 -30.01
C LYS A 29 41.47 33.41 -30.34
N LEU A 30 42.36 33.35 -29.34
CA LEU A 30 43.77 33.04 -29.60
C LEU A 30 44.43 32.27 -28.45
N VAL A 31 43.85 31.13 -28.09
CA VAL A 31 44.59 30.02 -27.47
C VAL A 31 44.07 28.72 -28.09
N THR A 32 45.01 27.94 -28.64
CA THR A 32 44.90 26.55 -29.10
C THR A 32 44.07 26.26 -30.36
N SER A 33 44.73 26.44 -31.51
CA SER A 33 44.65 25.46 -32.59
C SER A 33 45.37 24.20 -32.14
N PHE A 34 44.61 23.15 -31.81
CA PHE A 34 45.08 21.77 -31.86
C PHE A 34 44.02 20.97 -32.59
N VAL A 35 44.35 20.62 -33.83
CA VAL A 35 43.61 19.65 -34.62
C VAL A 35 43.74 18.29 -33.92
N VAL A 36 42.65 17.85 -33.30
CA VAL A 36 42.44 16.45 -32.95
C VAL A 36 41.13 16.06 -33.61
N ALA A 37 41.19 15.03 -34.46
CA ALA A 37 40.05 14.45 -35.15
C ALA A 37 38.87 14.19 -34.18
N PRO A 38 37.61 14.22 -34.67
CA PRO A 38 36.49 13.84 -33.84
C PRO A 38 36.66 12.36 -33.46
N ARG A 39 37.17 12.11 -32.24
CA ARG A 39 36.95 10.83 -31.59
C ARG A 39 35.45 10.75 -31.39
N THR A 40 34.83 9.85 -32.14
CA THR A 40 33.55 9.26 -31.77
C THR A 40 33.66 8.80 -30.32
N VAL A 41 33.17 9.61 -29.38
CA VAL A 41 32.86 9.13 -28.05
C VAL A 41 31.59 8.32 -28.26
N VAL A 42 31.79 7.05 -28.61
CA VAL A 42 30.79 6.02 -28.37
C VAL A 42 30.52 6.12 -26.88
N ALA A 43 29.37 6.68 -26.50
CA ALA A 43 28.86 6.53 -25.15
C ALA A 43 28.87 5.01 -24.89
N PRO A 44 29.62 4.50 -23.90
CA PRO A 44 29.47 3.10 -23.55
C PRO A 44 28.00 2.93 -23.17
N SER A 45 27.34 1.98 -23.83
CA SER A 45 26.01 1.54 -23.47
C SER A 45 25.94 1.37 -21.95
N LEU A 46 24.86 1.83 -21.34
CA LEU A 46 24.52 1.76 -19.90
C LEU A 46 24.46 0.34 -19.32
N SER A 47 25.11 -0.65 -19.94
CA SER A 47 24.99 -2.07 -19.66
C SER A 47 26.19 -2.69 -18.93
N LYS A 48 27.16 -1.92 -18.40
CA LYS A 48 28.39 -2.56 -17.86
C LYS A 48 29.13 -1.96 -16.66
N LEU A 49 28.52 -1.09 -15.86
CA LEU A 49 29.14 -0.57 -14.64
C LEU A 49 28.21 -0.64 -13.42
N TYR A 50 27.76 -1.85 -13.09
CA TYR A 50 27.54 -2.33 -11.72
C TYR A 50 27.35 -3.85 -11.75
N MET A 51 28.45 -4.58 -11.96
CA MET A 51 28.51 -5.98 -11.54
C MET A 51 29.33 -6.04 -10.26
N SER A 52 28.77 -5.47 -9.19
CA SER A 52 29.07 -5.98 -7.86
C SER A 52 28.35 -7.32 -7.77
N SER A 53 29.12 -8.40 -7.61
CA SER A 53 28.63 -9.76 -7.48
C SER A 53 27.69 -9.86 -6.27
N CYS A 54 26.39 -9.77 -6.52
CA CYS A 54 25.38 -10.27 -5.61
C CYS A 54 25.37 -11.79 -5.76
N ASP A 55 25.92 -12.48 -4.77
CA ASP A 55 25.72 -13.91 -4.58
C ASP A 55 24.23 -14.12 -4.26
N GLU A 56 23.38 -14.15 -5.29
CA GLU A 56 21.92 -14.29 -5.14
C GLU A 56 21.54 -15.77 -5.01
N SER A 57 21.89 -16.38 -3.88
CA SER A 57 21.09 -17.51 -3.39
C SER A 57 19.74 -16.96 -2.92
N PRO A 58 18.59 -17.53 -3.33
CA PRO A 58 17.30 -17.12 -2.79
C PRO A 58 17.31 -17.26 -1.26
N PRO A 59 16.62 -16.38 -0.52
CA PRO A 59 16.57 -16.46 0.93
C PRO A 59 16.15 -17.87 1.34
N THR A 60 16.89 -18.42 2.29
CA THR A 60 16.71 -19.78 2.79
C THR A 60 15.34 -19.98 3.44
N GLN A 61 14.72 -18.89 3.88
CA GLN A 61 13.43 -18.84 4.55
C GLN A 61 12.56 -17.69 4.00
N GLU A 62 11.31 -18.01 3.67
CA GLU A 62 10.31 -17.02 3.27
C GLU A 62 9.31 -16.77 4.38
N VAL A 63 9.04 -15.49 4.66
CA VAL A 63 8.10 -15.04 5.68
C VAL A 63 6.94 -14.31 5.01
N HIS A 64 5.73 -14.79 5.26
CA HIS A 64 4.48 -14.14 4.83
C HIS A 64 3.73 -13.65 6.06
N ILE A 65 3.47 -12.35 6.14
CA ILE A 65 2.70 -11.75 7.23
C ILE A 65 1.22 -11.67 6.81
N SER A 66 0.30 -11.94 7.73
CA SER A 66 -1.13 -11.73 7.53
C SER A 66 -1.73 -10.94 8.68
N ILE A 67 -2.46 -9.88 8.35
CA ILE A 67 -3.21 -9.04 9.28
C ILE A 67 -4.70 -9.29 9.01
N GLU A 68 -5.34 -10.01 9.92
CA GLU A 68 -6.78 -10.21 9.94
C GLU A 68 -7.42 -9.11 10.79
N TYR A 69 -8.45 -8.44 10.26
CA TYR A 69 -9.11 -7.35 10.98
C TYR A 69 -10.62 -7.34 10.78
N CYS A 70 -11.34 -6.84 11.79
CA CYS A 70 -12.78 -6.68 11.76
C CYS A 70 -13.19 -5.59 10.75
N SER A 71 -13.81 -5.99 9.64
CA SER A 71 -14.40 -5.05 8.68
C SER A 71 -15.70 -4.41 9.20
N GLY A 72 -16.35 -4.98 10.22
CA GLY A 72 -17.49 -4.32 10.89
C GLY A 72 -17.08 -3.19 11.84
N CYS A 73 -15.81 -3.16 12.26
CA CYS A 73 -15.32 -2.30 13.33
C CYS A 73 -14.53 -1.08 12.82
N GLN A 74 -14.49 -0.88 11.49
CA GLN A 74 -13.73 0.20 10.84
C GLN A 74 -12.21 0.16 11.12
N TRP A 75 -11.63 -1.05 11.20
CA TRP A 75 -10.19 -1.21 11.48
C TRP A 75 -9.30 -1.36 10.24
N MET A 76 -9.84 -1.11 9.04
CA MET A 76 -9.06 -1.17 7.79
C MET A 76 -7.88 -0.21 7.83
N LEU A 77 -8.11 1.08 8.13
CA LEU A 77 -7.04 2.09 8.13
C LEU A 77 -5.91 1.77 9.11
N ARG A 78 -6.25 1.25 10.30
CA ARG A 78 -5.26 0.79 11.28
C ARG A 78 -4.44 -0.38 10.74
N SER A 79 -5.08 -1.31 10.04
CA SER A 79 -4.43 -2.48 9.46
C SER A 79 -3.50 -2.11 8.31
N THR A 80 -3.93 -1.22 7.42
CA THR A 80 -3.09 -0.72 6.32
C THR A 80 -1.95 0.17 6.81
N TRP A 81 -2.17 0.98 7.84
CA TRP A 81 -1.08 1.72 8.48
C TRP A 81 -0.02 0.78 9.07
N MET A 82 -0.44 -0.24 9.82
CA MET A 82 0.48 -1.26 10.36
C MET A 82 1.22 -1.99 9.22
N ALA A 83 0.54 -2.31 8.12
CA ALA A 83 1.16 -2.89 6.94
C ALA A 83 2.25 -1.98 6.34
N SER A 84 1.96 -0.68 6.25
CA SER A 84 2.91 0.33 5.75
C SER A 84 4.14 0.42 6.66
N GLU A 85 3.95 0.45 7.98
CA GLU A 85 5.03 0.47 8.96
C GLU A 85 5.96 -0.76 8.83
N ILE A 86 5.38 -1.95 8.62
CA ILE A 86 6.13 -3.18 8.43
C ILE A 86 6.89 -3.15 7.09
N LEU A 87 6.20 -2.87 5.99
CA LEU A 87 6.78 -2.92 4.64
C LEU A 87 7.86 -1.86 4.42
N THR A 88 7.74 -0.68 5.03
CA THR A 88 8.80 0.34 5.01
C THR A 88 10.02 -0.08 5.83
N THR A 89 9.82 -0.66 7.03
CA THR A 89 10.91 -1.10 7.91
C THR A 89 11.71 -2.26 7.28
N PHE A 90 11.01 -3.20 6.64
CA PHE A 90 11.61 -4.42 6.07
C PHE A 90 11.74 -4.39 4.54
N ALA A 91 11.76 -3.19 3.93
CA ALA A 91 11.78 -3.03 2.48
C ALA A 91 12.97 -3.75 1.81
N SER A 92 14.15 -3.71 2.44
CA SER A 92 15.39 -4.32 1.95
C SER A 92 15.53 -5.81 2.26
N ASP A 93 14.71 -6.36 3.17
CA ASP A 93 14.96 -7.69 3.72
C ASP A 93 14.32 -8.77 2.85
N ALA A 94 15.14 -9.54 2.13
CA ALA A 94 14.67 -10.53 1.17
C ALA A 94 13.80 -11.64 1.80
N SER A 95 13.97 -11.93 3.09
CA SER A 95 13.19 -12.95 3.80
C SER A 95 11.70 -12.57 3.95
N LEU A 96 11.33 -11.28 3.90
CA LEU A 96 9.92 -10.86 3.91
C LEU A 96 9.36 -10.90 2.47
N SER A 97 8.57 -11.92 2.18
CA SER A 97 8.05 -12.18 0.83
C SER A 97 6.75 -11.46 0.53
N SER A 98 5.84 -11.33 1.50
CA SER A 98 4.56 -10.64 1.29
C SER A 98 3.86 -10.26 2.59
N LEU A 99 2.95 -9.28 2.52
CA LEU A 99 2.03 -8.95 3.59
C LEU A 99 0.58 -8.98 3.09
N SER A 100 -0.29 -9.70 3.78
CA SER A 100 -1.70 -9.85 3.45
C SER A 100 -2.61 -9.08 4.41
N LEU A 101 -3.57 -8.34 3.87
CA LEU A 101 -4.68 -7.71 4.59
C LEU A 101 -5.95 -8.54 4.35
N ILE A 102 -6.59 -8.99 5.43
CA ILE A 102 -7.74 -9.90 5.38
C ILE A 102 -8.89 -9.32 6.20
N PRO A 103 -9.87 -8.66 5.55
CA PRO A 103 -11.11 -8.28 6.22
C PRO A 103 -11.88 -9.52 6.68
N LYS A 104 -12.25 -9.52 7.95
CA LYS A 104 -13.14 -10.50 8.56
C LYS A 104 -14.38 -9.75 9.03
N GLY A 105 -15.53 -10.14 8.52
CA GLY A 105 -16.80 -9.49 8.83
C GLY A 105 -17.92 -10.50 8.95
N PRO A 106 -19.08 -10.07 9.46
CA PRO A 106 -20.27 -10.92 9.46
C PRO A 106 -20.62 -11.35 8.02
N PRO A 107 -21.19 -12.56 7.86
CA PRO A 107 -21.50 -13.54 8.90
C PRO A 107 -20.32 -14.45 9.32
N LEU A 108 -19.16 -14.34 8.67
CA LEU A 108 -18.07 -15.33 8.79
C LEU A 108 -17.29 -15.25 10.11
N SER A 109 -17.31 -14.10 10.79
CA SER A 109 -16.54 -13.89 12.02
C SER A 109 -17.32 -13.03 13.00
N GLU A 110 -17.15 -13.34 14.29
CA GLU A 110 -17.51 -12.42 15.36
C GLU A 110 -16.74 -11.11 15.21
N GLY A 111 -17.37 -10.00 15.62
CA GLY A 111 -16.75 -8.69 15.64
C GLY A 111 -15.50 -8.63 16.52
N GLY A 112 -14.64 -7.65 16.24
CA GLY A 112 -13.51 -7.32 17.09
C GLY A 112 -12.25 -8.17 16.91
N ILE A 113 -12.16 -8.95 15.82
CA ILE A 113 -10.91 -9.64 15.45
C ILE A 113 -9.86 -8.63 14.98
N PHE A 114 -8.66 -8.73 15.55
CA PHE A 114 -7.46 -8.08 15.05
C PHE A 114 -6.27 -8.99 15.39
N ARG A 115 -5.76 -9.68 14.38
CA ARG A 115 -4.75 -10.73 14.54
C ARG A 115 -3.64 -10.58 13.52
N ILE A 116 -2.40 -10.69 13.98
CA ILE A 116 -1.21 -10.69 13.14
C ILE A 116 -0.56 -12.06 13.23
N THR A 117 -0.37 -12.72 12.08
CA THR A 117 0.29 -14.03 11.99
C THR A 117 1.44 -13.99 10.99
N ALA A 118 2.45 -14.82 11.23
CA ALA A 118 3.57 -15.02 10.33
C ALA A 118 3.64 -16.47 9.90
N LYS A 119 3.64 -16.71 8.59
CA LYS A 119 3.87 -18.03 7.99
C LYS A 119 5.30 -18.10 7.48
N ARG A 120 6.01 -19.15 7.88
CA ARG A 120 7.39 -19.41 7.46
C ARG A 120 7.48 -20.67 6.61
N ASN A 121 8.08 -20.53 5.44
CA ASN A 121 8.36 -21.63 4.53
C ASN A 121 9.88 -21.80 4.41
N ASN A 122 10.39 -23.01 4.70
CA ASN A 122 11.81 -23.33 4.54
C ASN A 122 12.01 -24.01 3.19
N ARG A 123 12.79 -23.37 2.30
CA ARG A 123 13.05 -23.88 0.94
C ARG A 123 14.11 -25.00 0.89
N LEU A 124 14.86 -25.23 1.98
CA LEU A 124 16.09 -26.05 1.98
C LEU A 124 15.95 -27.49 2.51
N GLY A 125 14.74 -28.05 2.63
CA GLY A 125 14.61 -29.51 2.79
C GLY A 125 13.65 -30.02 3.87
N ALA A 126 12.71 -29.22 4.36
CA ALA A 126 11.59 -29.73 5.13
C ALA A 126 10.31 -29.02 4.69
N ASN A 127 9.29 -29.79 4.28
CA ASN A 127 7.91 -29.34 4.06
C ASN A 127 7.24 -28.93 5.40
N SER A 128 7.91 -28.11 6.21
CA SER A 128 7.40 -27.62 7.47
C SER A 128 7.02 -26.15 7.31
N GLU A 129 5.83 -25.90 6.78
CA GLU A 129 5.16 -24.60 6.94
C GLU A 129 4.89 -24.41 8.43
N LYS A 130 5.47 -23.36 9.03
CA LYS A 130 5.20 -23.00 10.43
C LYS A 130 4.45 -21.68 10.48
N THR A 131 3.23 -21.72 10.99
CA THR A 131 2.45 -20.52 11.33
C THR A 131 2.73 -20.12 12.77
N THR A 132 3.08 -18.86 12.99
CA THR A 132 3.34 -18.27 14.32
C THR A 132 2.36 -17.13 14.54
N LEU A 133 1.66 -17.15 15.67
CA LEU A 133 0.84 -16.01 16.11
C LEU A 133 1.78 -14.93 16.65
N LEU A 134 1.73 -13.73 16.06
CA LEU A 134 2.52 -12.59 16.53
C LEU A 134 1.71 -11.73 17.48
N TRP A 135 0.44 -11.49 17.17
CA TRP A 135 -0.44 -10.68 17.99
C TRP A 135 -1.89 -11.13 17.86
N ASP A 136 -2.63 -11.12 18.96
CA ASP A 136 -4.09 -11.23 18.95
C ASP A 136 -4.69 -10.25 19.95
N ARG A 137 -5.50 -9.31 19.47
CA ARG A 137 -6.18 -8.33 20.32
C ARG A 137 -7.04 -8.98 21.39
N LYS A 138 -7.68 -10.12 21.12
CA LYS A 138 -8.53 -10.80 22.13
C LYS A 138 -7.69 -11.38 23.27
N ILE A 139 -6.45 -11.78 23.00
CA ILE A 139 -5.53 -12.31 24.00
C ILE A 139 -4.90 -11.18 24.80
N GLU A 140 -4.40 -10.15 24.12
CA GLU A 140 -3.67 -9.03 24.75
C GLU A 140 -4.58 -7.96 25.34
N GLY A 141 -5.89 -7.97 25.01
CA GLY A 141 -6.86 -6.97 25.46
C GLY A 141 -6.67 -5.57 24.84
N ARG A 142 -5.67 -5.38 23.97
CA ARG A 142 -5.33 -4.10 23.33
C ARG A 142 -4.82 -4.25 21.90
N PHE A 143 -4.68 -3.12 21.21
CA PHE A 143 -3.96 -3.08 19.94
C PHE A 143 -2.44 -3.12 20.15
N PRO A 144 -1.70 -3.69 19.19
CA PRO A 144 -0.25 -3.66 19.25
C PRO A 144 0.28 -2.25 18.99
N GLU A 145 1.41 -1.93 19.61
CA GLU A 145 2.23 -0.81 19.16
C GLU A 145 3.07 -1.21 17.94
N SER A 146 3.37 -0.23 17.08
CA SER A 146 4.17 -0.46 15.86
C SER A 146 5.55 -1.04 16.19
N LYS A 147 6.19 -0.59 17.27
CA LYS A 147 7.50 -1.10 17.70
C LYS A 147 7.46 -2.60 18.06
N GLU A 148 6.44 -3.05 18.78
CA GLU A 148 6.32 -4.43 19.25
C GLU A 148 6.17 -5.39 18.06
N VAL A 149 5.34 -5.01 17.09
CA VAL A 149 5.12 -5.82 15.89
C VAL A 149 6.38 -5.88 15.04
N LYS A 150 7.10 -4.76 14.87
CA LYS A 150 8.38 -4.77 14.15
C LYS A 150 9.40 -5.66 14.84
N GLN A 151 9.50 -5.60 16.17
CA GLN A 151 10.41 -6.46 16.93
C GLN A 151 10.10 -7.94 16.74
N LEU A 152 8.82 -8.33 16.89
CA LEU A 152 8.37 -9.70 16.68
C LEU A 152 8.63 -10.20 15.26
N ILE A 153 8.45 -9.34 14.24
CA ILE A 153 8.72 -9.68 12.84
C ILE A 153 10.22 -9.79 12.59
N ARG A 154 11.03 -8.87 13.12
CA ARG A 154 12.49 -8.93 13.01
C ARG A 154 13.00 -10.27 13.53
N ASP A 155 12.55 -10.69 14.71
CA ASP A 155 13.00 -11.94 15.33
C ASP A 155 12.71 -13.18 14.45
N LEU A 156 11.85 -13.05 13.43
CA LEU A 156 11.58 -14.06 12.40
C LEU A 156 12.31 -13.85 11.08
N VAL A 157 12.49 -12.59 10.64
CA VAL A 157 12.99 -12.18 9.32
C VAL A 157 14.51 -12.01 9.32
N ASP A 158 15.03 -11.29 10.32
CA ASP A 158 16.46 -11.01 10.51
C ASP A 158 16.74 -10.67 11.99
N PRO A 159 16.99 -11.68 12.85
CA PRO A 159 17.21 -11.50 14.28
C PRO A 159 18.41 -10.59 14.62
N GLY A 160 19.35 -10.40 13.70
CA GLY A 160 20.54 -9.57 13.89
C GLY A 160 20.34 -8.09 13.56
N LYS A 161 19.20 -7.72 12.97
CA LYS A 161 18.93 -6.35 12.52
C LYS A 161 18.62 -5.41 13.69
N ASP A 162 19.37 -4.31 13.77
CA ASP A 162 19.05 -3.22 14.70
C ASP A 162 17.88 -2.37 14.16
N LEU A 163 16.78 -2.29 14.92
CA LEU A 163 15.63 -1.42 14.60
C LEU A 163 15.76 -0.01 15.22
N GLY A 164 16.92 0.33 15.76
CA GLY A 164 17.26 1.64 16.29
C GLY A 164 16.37 2.04 17.46
N HIS A 165 15.55 3.07 17.28
CA HIS A 165 14.61 3.53 18.32
C HIS A 165 13.56 2.49 18.71
N SER A 166 13.28 1.52 17.84
CA SER A 166 12.33 0.46 18.17
C SER A 166 12.93 -0.53 19.18
N ASP A 167 14.26 -0.62 19.30
CA ASP A 167 14.96 -1.57 20.18
C ASP A 167 15.43 -1.01 21.50
N LYS A 168 15.43 0.31 21.63
CA LYS A 168 15.70 0.95 22.91
C LYS A 168 14.46 0.82 23.77
N GLN A 169 14.59 0.11 24.88
CA GLN A 169 13.68 0.31 26.01
C GLN A 169 13.80 1.79 26.38
N GLN A 170 12.70 2.55 26.27
CA GLN A 170 12.66 3.87 26.88
C GLN A 170 12.89 3.64 28.37
N GLY A 171 14.06 4.06 28.85
CA GLY A 171 14.37 4.08 30.26
C GLY A 171 13.36 4.98 30.97
N ASP A 172 12.64 4.38 31.90
CA ASP A 172 12.16 4.94 33.16
C ASP A 172 12.14 6.47 33.27
N ASP A 173 10.95 7.06 33.09
CA ASP A 173 10.54 8.27 33.79
C ASP A 173 9.20 7.96 34.47
N GLY A 174 9.26 7.69 35.77
CA GLY A 174 8.14 7.19 36.54
C GLY A 174 7.02 8.19 36.82
N SER A 175 5.79 7.66 36.91
CA SER A 175 4.85 8.08 37.95
C SER A 175 3.87 6.97 38.33
N SER A 176 4.07 6.50 39.57
CA SER A 176 3.15 5.90 40.54
C SER A 176 2.45 4.57 40.24
N SER A 177 3.00 3.55 40.90
CA SER A 177 2.30 2.50 41.65
C SER A 177 0.94 2.92 42.24
N LYS A 178 -0.10 2.11 42.01
CA LYS A 178 -0.93 1.51 43.07
C LYS A 178 -1.44 0.15 42.62
N GLU A 179 -0.93 -0.87 43.31
CA GLU A 179 -1.46 -2.21 43.36
C GLU A 179 -2.35 -2.31 44.61
N ALA A 180 -3.56 -2.85 44.49
CA ALA A 180 -4.14 -3.84 45.40
C ALA A 180 -5.64 -4.06 45.13
N ASP A 181 -5.97 -5.35 45.11
CA ASP A 181 -7.23 -6.00 45.48
C ASP A 181 -8.49 -5.71 44.67
N CYS A 182 -8.86 -6.68 43.84
CA CYS A 182 -10.26 -7.00 43.58
C CYS A 182 -10.53 -8.45 43.98
N VAL A 183 -10.86 -8.65 45.26
CA VAL A 183 -11.62 -9.82 45.72
C VAL A 183 -13.09 -9.50 45.49
N GLU A 184 -13.59 -9.78 44.28
CA GLU A 184 -15.00 -10.18 44.06
C GLU A 184 -15.15 -10.82 42.67
N CYS A 185 -14.62 -12.03 42.51
CA CYS A 185 -15.07 -12.95 41.47
C CYS A 185 -16.18 -13.82 42.06
N LYS A 186 -17.44 -13.44 41.81
CA LYS A 186 -18.61 -14.32 41.64
C LYS A 186 -19.81 -13.44 41.30
N GLU A 187 -20.68 -13.96 40.42
CA GLU A 187 -21.99 -13.39 40.03
C GLU A 187 -22.07 -12.44 38.82
N GLN A 188 -21.31 -12.70 37.75
CA GLN A 188 -21.69 -12.22 36.40
C GLN A 188 -21.60 -13.30 35.31
N GLN A 189 -21.66 -14.59 35.70
CA GLN A 189 -21.66 -15.71 34.75
C GLN A 189 -23.06 -16.27 34.43
N GLN A 190 -24.17 -15.58 34.77
CA GLN A 190 -25.51 -16.16 34.60
C GLN A 190 -26.60 -15.30 33.94
N GLU A 191 -26.31 -14.11 33.39
CA GLU A 191 -27.35 -13.30 32.70
C GLU A 191 -26.99 -12.82 31.28
N LYS A 192 -26.16 -13.58 30.55
CA LYS A 192 -26.07 -13.43 29.08
C LYS A 192 -26.28 -14.75 28.34
N GLN A 193 -27.19 -15.56 28.88
CA GLN A 193 -27.77 -16.73 28.24
C GLN A 193 -29.29 -16.58 28.21
N THR A 194 -29.80 -15.61 27.46
CA THR A 194 -31.17 -15.66 26.94
C THR A 194 -31.26 -14.82 25.67
N LEU A 195 -31.79 -15.44 24.62
CA LEU A 195 -31.93 -14.98 23.23
C LEU A 195 -30.64 -14.90 22.40
N HIS A 196 -30.08 -16.06 22.10
CA HIS A 196 -29.60 -16.31 20.74
C HIS A 196 -30.35 -17.54 20.24
N GLU A 197 -31.60 -17.32 19.82
CA GLU A 197 -32.32 -18.31 19.02
C GLU A 197 -31.58 -18.37 17.68
N SER A 198 -30.76 -19.41 17.54
CA SER A 198 -29.96 -19.70 16.37
C SER A 198 -30.90 -20.00 15.20
N ILE A 199 -31.21 -18.97 14.42
CA ILE A 199 -31.50 -19.18 13.01
C ILE A 199 -30.14 -19.54 12.40
N GLU A 200 -29.93 -20.83 12.12
CA GLU A 200 -28.94 -21.26 11.12
C GLU A 200 -29.41 -20.71 9.76
N LEU A 201 -29.25 -19.41 9.55
CA LEU A 201 -29.29 -18.85 8.21
C LEU A 201 -28.08 -19.46 7.50
N ALA A 202 -28.33 -20.33 6.52
CA ALA A 202 -27.29 -20.86 5.67
C ALA A 202 -26.54 -19.67 5.06
N ILE A 203 -25.29 -19.47 5.47
CA ILE A 203 -24.44 -18.40 4.95
C ILE A 203 -24.30 -18.64 3.44
N PRO A 204 -24.66 -17.67 2.59
CA PRO A 204 -24.54 -17.84 1.16
C PRO A 204 -23.11 -18.14 0.72
N ASP A 205 -22.95 -18.97 -0.32
CA ASP A 205 -21.64 -19.41 -0.83
C ASP A 205 -20.72 -18.24 -1.23
N ILE A 206 -21.28 -17.09 -1.63
CA ILE A 206 -20.55 -15.87 -1.98
C ILE A 206 -19.66 -15.32 -0.84
N PHE A 207 -19.94 -15.68 0.42
CA PHE A 207 -19.08 -15.32 1.55
C PHE A 207 -17.86 -16.24 1.69
N TYR A 208 -17.89 -17.42 1.07
CA TYR A 208 -16.76 -18.36 1.06
C TYR A 208 -15.91 -18.25 -0.20
N GLU A 209 -16.39 -17.53 -1.22
CA GLU A 209 -15.56 -17.10 -2.34
C GLU A 209 -14.36 -16.31 -1.79
N GLN A 210 -13.18 -16.60 -2.32
CA GLN A 210 -11.93 -15.98 -1.87
C GLN A 210 -11.37 -15.19 -3.03
N ASN A 211 -11.92 -14.01 -3.23
CA ASN A 211 -11.41 -13.04 -4.19
C ASN A 211 -10.12 -12.45 -3.64
N ARG A 212 -9.00 -13.01 -4.07
CA ARG A 212 -7.66 -12.64 -3.60
C ARG A 212 -6.99 -11.78 -4.65
N ILE A 213 -6.62 -10.57 -4.27
CA ILE A 213 -5.81 -9.68 -5.10
C ILE A 213 -4.37 -9.74 -4.61
N SER A 214 -3.42 -9.88 -5.53
CA SER A 214 -2.00 -9.60 -5.29
C SER A 214 -1.62 -8.29 -5.96
N ILE A 215 -0.93 -7.42 -5.24
CA ILE A 215 -0.34 -6.19 -5.75
C ILE A 215 1.16 -6.33 -5.58
N GLU A 216 1.83 -6.65 -6.68
CA GLU A 216 3.28 -6.62 -6.78
C GLU A 216 3.72 -5.19 -7.09
N TYR A 217 4.66 -4.66 -6.30
CA TYR A 217 5.14 -3.30 -6.44
C TYR A 217 6.65 -3.23 -6.31
N SER A 218 7.27 -2.37 -7.12
CA SER A 218 8.70 -2.07 -7.04
C SER A 218 9.06 -1.47 -5.68
N THR A 219 9.99 -2.13 -4.98
CA THR A 219 10.71 -1.53 -3.88
C THR A 219 11.94 -0.82 -4.45
N GLY A 220 11.78 0.45 -4.82
CA GLY A 220 12.94 1.33 -5.02
C GLY A 220 13.73 1.49 -3.71
N VAL A 221 14.81 2.29 -3.74
CA VAL A 221 15.40 2.79 -2.49
C VAL A 221 14.27 3.49 -1.70
N VAL A 222 14.20 3.32 -0.38
CA VAL A 222 13.10 3.88 0.45
C VAL A 222 12.96 5.40 0.26
N SER A 223 14.06 6.08 -0.07
CA SER A 223 14.11 7.52 -0.38
C SER A 223 13.81 7.88 -1.84
N SER A 224 13.62 6.89 -2.72
CA SER A 224 13.29 7.12 -4.12
C SER A 224 11.80 7.46 -4.25
N PRO A 225 11.45 8.45 -5.09
CA PRO A 225 10.07 8.65 -5.56
C PRO A 225 9.46 7.38 -6.17
N ASP A 226 10.29 6.46 -6.68
CA ASP A 226 9.89 5.22 -7.35
C ASP A 226 9.49 4.09 -6.37
N ASN A 227 9.45 4.36 -5.07
CA ASN A 227 8.88 3.41 -4.11
C ASN A 227 7.35 3.38 -4.28
N CYS A 228 6.87 2.36 -4.97
CA CYS A 228 5.45 2.21 -5.30
C CYS A 228 4.59 1.74 -4.11
N LEU A 229 5.15 1.60 -2.90
CA LEU A 229 4.43 1.14 -1.71
C LEU A 229 3.21 2.00 -1.37
N TYR A 230 3.34 3.33 -1.39
CA TYR A 230 2.21 4.22 -1.07
C TYR A 230 1.04 4.03 -2.03
N ARG A 231 1.34 3.88 -3.31
CA ARG A 231 0.34 3.62 -4.35
C ARG A 231 -0.27 2.22 -4.21
N ALA A 232 0.54 1.21 -3.88
CA ALA A 232 0.04 -0.14 -3.61
C ALA A 232 -0.92 -0.15 -2.40
N ASN A 233 -0.59 0.58 -1.33
CA ASN A 233 -1.47 0.75 -0.17
C ASN A 233 -2.76 1.50 -0.50
N PHE A 234 -2.67 2.54 -1.33
CA PHE A 234 -3.85 3.26 -1.82
C PHE A 234 -4.80 2.31 -2.56
N TYR A 235 -4.32 1.57 -3.56
CA TYR A 235 -5.14 0.58 -4.25
C TYR A 235 -5.67 -0.52 -3.32
N ALA A 236 -4.86 -0.97 -2.35
CA ALA A 236 -5.32 -1.95 -1.36
C ALA A 236 -6.51 -1.43 -0.55
N ASN A 237 -6.46 -0.18 -0.08
CA ASN A 237 -7.57 0.44 0.66
C ASN A 237 -8.83 0.56 -0.20
N GLU A 238 -8.69 1.03 -1.44
CA GLU A 238 -9.81 1.18 -2.36
C GLU A 238 -10.48 -0.17 -2.64
N LEU A 239 -9.71 -1.22 -2.91
CA LEU A 239 -10.23 -2.56 -3.16
C LEU A 239 -10.85 -3.22 -1.92
N LEU A 240 -10.28 -2.97 -0.73
CA LEU A 240 -10.79 -3.51 0.53
C LEU A 240 -12.03 -2.77 1.04
N SER A 241 -12.26 -1.52 0.59
CA SER A 241 -13.42 -0.73 0.97
C SER A 241 -14.74 -1.41 0.59
N CYS A 242 -14.76 -2.19 -0.50
CA CYS A 242 -15.92 -2.96 -0.93
C CYS A 242 -16.44 -3.92 0.16
N ALA A 243 -15.57 -4.39 1.07
CA ALA A 243 -15.99 -5.25 2.18
C ALA A 243 -17.02 -4.56 3.11
N TYR A 244 -17.01 -3.22 3.20
CA TYR A 244 -18.01 -2.47 3.96
C TYR A 244 -19.38 -2.49 3.30
N GLU A 245 -19.45 -2.42 1.97
CA GLU A 245 -20.71 -2.53 1.22
C GLU A 245 -21.37 -3.90 1.47
N ARG A 246 -20.60 -4.98 1.45
CA ARG A 246 -21.10 -6.33 1.80
C ARG A 246 -21.58 -6.44 3.23
N ASN A 247 -20.90 -5.81 4.18
CA ASN A 247 -21.34 -5.78 5.58
C ASN A 247 -22.68 -5.03 5.75
N THR A 248 -22.87 -3.92 5.04
CA THR A 248 -24.12 -3.15 5.06
C THR A 248 -25.25 -3.96 4.42
N TRP A 249 -25.00 -4.55 3.25
CA TRP A 249 -25.95 -5.42 2.57
C TRP A 249 -26.37 -6.59 3.47
N TRP A 250 -25.43 -7.26 4.14
CA TRP A 250 -25.73 -8.38 5.03
C TRP A 250 -26.67 -7.98 6.18
N LYS A 251 -26.44 -6.81 6.80
CA LYS A 251 -27.32 -6.31 7.86
C LYS A 251 -28.74 -6.06 7.36
N GLN A 252 -28.89 -5.49 6.16
CA GLN A 252 -30.20 -5.26 5.56
C GLN A 252 -30.88 -6.58 5.18
N TYR A 253 -30.13 -7.52 4.61
CA TYR A 253 -30.61 -8.86 4.27
C TYR A 253 -31.15 -9.62 5.50
N GLN A 254 -30.61 -9.37 6.69
CA GLN A 254 -31.12 -9.93 7.94
C GLN A 254 -32.40 -9.26 8.46
N LEU A 255 -32.65 -8.00 8.10
CA LEU A 255 -33.81 -7.22 8.56
C LEU A 255 -35.01 -7.39 7.62
N ASP A 256 -34.75 -7.50 6.33
CA ASP A 256 -35.76 -7.62 5.29
C ASP A 256 -36.15 -9.11 5.13
N ASN A 257 -37.36 -9.48 5.57
CA ASN A 257 -37.99 -10.76 5.22
C ASN A 257 -38.56 -10.76 3.78
N ASP A 258 -37.97 -9.94 2.90
CA ASP A 258 -38.54 -9.61 1.60
C ASP A 258 -38.05 -10.58 0.53
N ASP A 259 -38.97 -11.19 -0.21
CA ASP A 259 -38.70 -12.24 -1.20
C ASP A 259 -37.85 -11.73 -2.40
N GLU A 260 -37.67 -10.41 -2.56
CA GLU A 260 -36.94 -9.81 -3.67
C GLU A 260 -35.40 -9.76 -3.47
N LYS A 261 -34.90 -9.66 -2.23
CA LYS A 261 -33.45 -9.67 -1.98
C LYS A 261 -32.93 -11.09 -1.95
N THR A 262 -32.54 -11.62 -3.10
CA THR A 262 -31.87 -12.92 -3.17
C THR A 262 -30.38 -12.80 -2.80
N ALA A 263 -29.77 -13.88 -2.30
CA ALA A 263 -28.34 -13.94 -2.03
C ALA A 263 -27.45 -13.62 -3.25
N ALA A 264 -28.00 -13.75 -4.47
CA ALA A 264 -27.35 -13.38 -5.71
C ALA A 264 -27.20 -11.86 -5.90
N SER A 265 -27.93 -11.04 -5.13
CA SER A 265 -27.80 -9.57 -5.14
C SER A 265 -26.68 -9.04 -4.25
N ALA A 266 -25.99 -9.91 -3.50
CA ALA A 266 -24.92 -9.50 -2.62
C ALA A 266 -23.77 -8.85 -3.42
N PRO A 267 -23.21 -7.72 -2.93
CA PRO A 267 -22.13 -7.04 -3.62
C PRO A 267 -20.88 -7.93 -3.64
N VAL A 268 -20.24 -7.97 -4.80
CA VAL A 268 -18.95 -8.63 -5.00
C VAL A 268 -17.86 -7.84 -4.30
N VAL A 269 -16.99 -8.52 -3.58
CA VAL A 269 -15.90 -7.86 -2.83
C VAL A 269 -14.59 -8.60 -2.95
N VAL A 270 -13.52 -7.91 -2.55
CA VAL A 270 -12.19 -8.47 -2.39
C VAL A 270 -12.01 -8.94 -0.94
N ASP A 271 -11.75 -10.23 -0.75
CA ASP A 271 -11.63 -10.87 0.58
C ASP A 271 -10.20 -10.81 1.14
N LYS A 272 -9.22 -10.58 0.27
CA LYS A 272 -7.80 -10.50 0.65
C LYS A 272 -7.04 -9.66 -0.35
N VAL A 273 -6.24 -8.72 0.15
CA VAL A 273 -5.20 -8.05 -0.66
C VAL A 273 -3.82 -8.44 -0.13
N THR A 274 -2.94 -8.88 -1.02
CA THR A 274 -1.57 -9.27 -0.70
C THR A 274 -0.60 -8.31 -1.37
N LEU A 275 0.17 -7.58 -0.56
CA LEU A 275 1.23 -6.68 -1.01
C LEU A 275 2.53 -7.48 -1.14
N ILE A 276 3.10 -7.49 -2.34
CA ILE A 276 4.31 -8.26 -2.69
C ILE A 276 5.41 -7.28 -3.10
N PRO A 277 6.44 -7.08 -2.26
CA PRO A 277 7.57 -6.23 -2.61
C PRO A 277 8.46 -6.89 -3.68
N ASN A 278 8.59 -6.25 -4.85
CA ASN A 278 9.52 -6.64 -5.89
C ASN A 278 10.83 -5.84 -5.76
N ARG A 279 11.89 -6.55 -5.36
CA ARG A 279 13.24 -5.99 -5.12
C ARG A 279 14.15 -6.06 -6.35
N LYS A 280 13.68 -6.62 -7.46
CA LYS A 280 14.48 -6.87 -8.67
C LYS A 280 14.19 -5.86 -9.77
N LEU A 281 12.92 -5.49 -9.94
CA LEU A 281 12.46 -4.58 -10.98
C LEU A 281 12.10 -3.24 -10.37
N ILE A 282 12.58 -2.16 -10.99
CA ILE A 282 12.29 -0.78 -10.57
C ILE A 282 11.14 -0.25 -11.43
N GLY A 283 10.23 0.50 -10.80
CA GLY A 283 9.12 1.15 -11.49
C GLY A 283 8.04 0.21 -11.99
N THR A 284 8.04 -1.07 -11.57
CA THR A 284 6.99 -2.02 -11.96
C THR A 284 5.87 -2.07 -10.93
N MET A 285 4.64 -2.15 -11.41
CA MET A 285 3.47 -2.48 -10.59
C MET A 285 2.56 -3.43 -11.36
N LYS A 286 2.17 -4.52 -10.71
CA LYS A 286 1.33 -5.56 -11.30
C LYS A 286 0.24 -5.96 -10.31
N ILE A 287 -1.01 -6.01 -10.78
CA ILE A 287 -2.17 -6.38 -9.97
C ILE A 287 -2.79 -7.63 -10.58
N GLU A 288 -2.95 -8.68 -9.79
CA GLU A 288 -3.51 -9.95 -10.26
C GLU A 288 -4.65 -10.41 -9.36
N LEU A 289 -5.67 -10.99 -9.99
CA LEU A 289 -6.77 -11.68 -9.34
C LEU A 289 -6.48 -13.18 -9.30
N ASN A 290 -6.55 -13.74 -8.09
CA ASN A 290 -6.40 -15.16 -7.78
C ASN A 290 -5.14 -15.81 -8.37
N GLU A 291 -4.05 -15.05 -8.51
CA GLU A 291 -2.77 -15.49 -9.10
C GLU A 291 -2.90 -16.07 -10.53
N LYS A 292 -4.01 -15.79 -11.20
CA LYS A 292 -4.35 -16.36 -12.53
C LYS A 292 -4.57 -15.30 -13.58
N MET A 293 -5.20 -14.18 -13.20
CA MET A 293 -5.61 -13.14 -14.12
C MET A 293 -4.92 -11.83 -13.79
N THR A 294 -4.08 -11.34 -14.69
CA THR A 294 -3.50 -10.00 -14.56
C THR A 294 -4.55 -8.95 -14.90
N ILE A 295 -4.90 -8.12 -13.92
CA ILE A 295 -5.87 -7.02 -14.05
C ILE A 295 -5.19 -5.77 -14.57
N TYR A 296 -4.00 -5.47 -14.04
CA TYR A 296 -3.24 -4.28 -14.38
C TYR A 296 -1.75 -4.58 -14.36
N ASP A 297 -1.02 -3.98 -15.30
CA ASP A 297 0.42 -4.13 -15.45
C ASP A 297 0.99 -2.82 -16.00
N HIS A 298 1.59 -2.03 -15.11
CA HIS A 298 2.09 -0.70 -15.42
C HIS A 298 3.19 -0.72 -16.49
N SER A 299 3.94 -1.82 -16.62
CA SER A 299 5.00 -1.94 -17.65
C SER A 299 4.47 -1.95 -19.09
N LYS A 300 3.16 -2.14 -19.26
CA LYS A 300 2.49 -2.16 -20.57
C LYS A 300 1.76 -0.86 -20.90
N GLU A 301 1.71 0.10 -19.98
CA GLU A 301 1.05 1.39 -20.20
C GLU A 301 1.96 2.31 -21.05
N ALA A 302 1.38 2.96 -22.06
CA ALA A 302 2.13 3.72 -23.05
C ALA A 302 2.60 5.10 -22.53
N ASP A 303 1.86 5.67 -21.58
CA ASP A 303 2.01 7.08 -21.17
C ASP A 303 2.69 7.24 -19.79
N ASP A 304 3.23 6.16 -19.21
CA ASP A 304 3.80 6.12 -17.84
C ASP A 304 2.82 6.62 -16.75
N GLU A 305 1.53 6.66 -17.10
CA GLU A 305 0.45 7.06 -16.22
C GLU A 305 -0.10 5.82 -15.51
N TYR A 306 -0.38 5.99 -14.22
CA TYR A 306 -0.96 4.92 -13.42
C TYR A 306 -2.48 4.92 -13.55
N ILE A 307 -3.06 3.73 -13.46
CA ILE A 307 -4.51 3.56 -13.52
C ILE A 307 -5.22 4.30 -12.38
N ASP A 308 -6.32 4.97 -12.72
CA ASP A 308 -7.20 5.58 -11.72
C ASP A 308 -7.89 4.51 -10.85
N ALA A 309 -8.14 4.83 -9.57
CA ALA A 309 -8.72 3.88 -8.61
C ALA A 309 -10.13 3.44 -8.98
N SER A 310 -10.96 4.35 -9.49
CA SER A 310 -12.32 4.02 -9.93
C SER A 310 -12.28 3.04 -11.09
N ARG A 311 -11.41 3.28 -12.08
CA ARG A 311 -11.19 2.38 -13.21
C ARG A 311 -10.70 1.01 -12.75
N LEU A 312 -9.73 0.96 -11.83
CA LEU A 312 -9.21 -0.28 -11.26
C LEU A 312 -10.32 -1.07 -10.56
N ARG A 313 -11.14 -0.42 -9.73
CA ARG A 313 -12.25 -1.04 -9.01
C ARG A 313 -13.26 -1.68 -9.98
N LYS A 314 -13.64 -0.96 -11.04
CA LYS A 314 -14.53 -1.49 -12.08
C LYS A 314 -13.95 -2.72 -12.77
N MET A 315 -12.66 -2.69 -13.12
CA MET A 315 -11.99 -3.84 -13.74
C MET A 315 -11.97 -5.05 -12.81
N VAL A 316 -11.71 -4.86 -11.51
CA VAL A 316 -11.71 -5.97 -10.52
C VAL A 316 -13.10 -6.56 -10.36
N ILE A 317 -14.14 -5.73 -10.18
CA ILE A 317 -15.52 -6.20 -10.04
C ILE A 317 -15.94 -6.97 -11.30
N ARG A 318 -15.66 -6.41 -12.49
CA ARG A 318 -15.98 -7.06 -13.77
C ARG A 318 -15.24 -8.39 -13.94
N ALA A 319 -13.97 -8.45 -13.53
CA ALA A 319 -13.17 -9.66 -13.59
C ALA A 319 -13.73 -10.76 -12.67
N ILE A 320 -14.21 -10.41 -11.48
CA ILE A 320 -14.82 -11.36 -10.55
C ILE A 320 -16.19 -11.84 -11.09
N THR A 321 -17.03 -10.92 -11.56
CA THR A 321 -18.41 -11.24 -11.99
C THR A 321 -18.47 -11.94 -13.35
N HIS A 322 -17.64 -11.53 -14.30
CA HIS A 322 -17.73 -11.95 -15.71
C HIS A 322 -16.49 -12.66 -16.24
N GLY A 323 -15.38 -12.71 -15.49
CA GLY A 323 -14.13 -13.30 -15.94
C GLY A 323 -13.41 -12.50 -17.03
N ASP A 324 -13.75 -11.22 -17.21
CA ASP A 324 -13.14 -10.32 -18.20
C ASP A 324 -12.83 -8.94 -17.59
N ILE A 325 -11.83 -8.26 -18.13
CA ILE A 325 -11.35 -6.93 -17.75
C ILE A 325 -11.69 -5.84 -18.79
N SER A 326 -12.26 -6.21 -19.94
CA SER A 326 -12.57 -5.28 -21.04
C SER A 326 -13.65 -4.26 -20.63
N LEU A 327 -13.27 -2.99 -20.47
CA LEU A 327 -14.22 -1.89 -20.22
C LEU A 327 -14.76 -1.37 -21.56
N SER A 328 -16.08 -1.22 -21.67
CA SER A 328 -16.69 -0.59 -22.85
C SER A 328 -16.43 0.93 -22.83
N SER A 329 -16.20 1.54 -24.00
CA SER A 329 -15.99 2.98 -24.15
C SER A 329 -17.29 3.74 -23.83
N GLY A 330 -17.51 4.02 -22.55
CA GLY A 330 -18.73 4.67 -22.04
C GLY A 330 -18.94 4.49 -20.53
N GLU A 331 -18.32 3.50 -19.89
CA GLU A 331 -18.44 3.25 -18.44
C GLU A 331 -17.54 4.15 -17.57
N ILE A 332 -17.10 5.33 -18.04
CA ILE A 332 -16.10 6.14 -17.31
C ILE A 332 -16.69 6.94 -16.14
N ASP A 333 -17.99 7.25 -16.09
CA ASP A 333 -18.52 7.95 -14.91
C ASP A 333 -18.73 6.97 -13.74
N ILE A 334 -18.06 7.23 -12.62
CA ILE A 334 -18.66 7.00 -11.31
C ILE A 334 -19.28 8.34 -10.96
N ASP A 335 -20.61 8.40 -10.93
CA ASP A 335 -21.27 9.40 -10.11
C ASP A 335 -20.74 9.18 -8.69
N LEU A 336 -19.86 10.10 -8.26
CA LEU A 336 -19.59 10.29 -6.85
C LEU A 336 -20.95 10.37 -6.17
N LEU A 337 -21.16 9.62 -5.07
CA LEU A 337 -22.37 9.73 -4.27
C LEU A 337 -22.72 11.22 -4.15
N ASP A 338 -23.95 11.57 -4.51
CA ASP A 338 -24.37 12.96 -4.37
C ASP A 338 -24.30 13.35 -2.88
N GLU A 339 -24.29 14.66 -2.59
CA GLU A 339 -24.10 15.13 -1.22
C GLU A 339 -25.13 14.55 -0.24
N GLU A 340 -26.31 14.16 -0.73
CA GLU A 340 -27.40 13.57 0.05
C GLU A 340 -27.12 12.10 0.40
N GLU A 341 -26.72 11.27 -0.58
CA GLU A 341 -26.30 9.88 -0.36
C GLU A 341 -25.05 9.79 0.52
N ALA A 342 -24.10 10.72 0.34
CA ALA A 342 -22.90 10.82 1.17
C ALA A 342 -23.23 11.24 2.61
N GLU A 343 -24.21 12.12 2.81
CA GLU A 343 -24.66 12.57 4.13
C GLU A 343 -25.49 11.50 4.85
N GLU A 344 -26.29 10.71 4.13
CA GLU A 344 -27.01 9.56 4.67
C GLU A 344 -26.05 8.46 5.12
N ALA A 345 -25.02 8.17 4.32
CA ALA A 345 -23.92 7.29 4.74
C ALA A 345 -23.26 7.81 6.02
N ARG A 346 -22.92 9.11 6.11
CA ARG A 346 -22.32 9.70 7.33
C ARG A 346 -23.23 9.58 8.56
N LYS A 347 -24.55 9.74 8.40
CA LYS A 347 -25.53 9.55 9.47
C LYS A 347 -25.53 8.12 10.02
N TYR A 348 -25.39 7.14 9.14
CA TYR A 348 -25.32 5.72 9.52
C TYR A 348 -23.96 5.32 10.10
N PHE A 349 -22.87 5.96 9.66
CA PHE A 349 -21.51 5.57 10.06
C PHE A 349 -21.01 6.18 11.36
N GLY A 350 -21.75 7.11 11.98
CA GLY A 350 -21.32 7.74 13.23
C GLY A 350 -20.10 8.63 12.99
N VAL A 351 -20.24 9.90 13.35
CA VAL A 351 -19.17 10.89 13.22
C VAL A 351 -17.91 10.42 13.96
N PHE A 352 -16.77 10.56 13.29
CA PHE A 352 -15.41 10.33 13.77
C PHE A 352 -15.09 10.99 15.11
#